data_AF-A0A2N5E713-F1
#
_entry.id   AF-A0A2N5E713-F1
#
_cell.length_a   1.000
_cell.length_b   1.000
_cell.length_c   1.000
_cell.angle_alpha   90.00
_cell.angle_beta   90.00
_cell.angle_gamma   90.00
#
_symmetry.space_group_name_H-M   'P 1'
#
loop_
_entity.id
_entity.type
_entity.pdbx_description
1 polymer ?
#
loop_
_entity_poly.entity_id
_entity_poly.type
_entity_poly.pdbx_seq_one_letter_code
_entity_poly.pdbx_strand_id
1 'polypeptide(L)' 'MSLEIEKTSDASGRYRYAATCREADYQFEVTGQGATATEADADLRKNITEMAQRLDELMQMSKVSA' A
#
# COMPACT_ATOMS: atom_id res chain seq x y z
N MET A 1 -7.03 -11.12 -9.03
CA MET A 1 -6.24 -10.57 -7.91
C MET A 1 -5.02 -11.40 -7.58
N SER A 2 -3.83 -10.93 -7.97
CA SER A 2 -2.56 -11.41 -7.42
C SER A 2 -2.06 -10.37 -6.40
N LEU A 3 -1.97 -10.75 -5.13
CA LEU A 3 -1.37 -9.93 -4.08
C LEU A 3 -0.01 -10.51 -3.71
N GLU A 4 1.03 -9.72 -3.89
CA GLU A 4 2.41 -10.07 -3.56
C GLU A 4 2.91 -9.15 -2.45
N ILE A 5 3.53 -9.71 -1.41
CA ILE A 5 4.12 -8.94 -0.32
C ILE A 5 5.61 -9.24 -0.28
N GLU A 6 6.42 -8.24 -0.60
CA GLU A 6 7.86 -8.29 -0.46
C GLU A 6 8.29 -7.63 0.85
N LYS A 7 9.21 -8.28 1.57
CA LYS A 7 9.79 -7.76 2.80
C LYS A 7 11.30 -7.68 2.63
N THR A 8 11.83 -6.46 2.61
CA THR A 8 13.26 -6.20 2.49
C THR A 8 13.78 -5.46 3.72
N SER A 9 15.02 -5.73 4.08
CA SER A 9 15.79 -4.93 5.03
C SER A 9 16.91 -4.25 4.27
N ASP A 10 16.98 -2.92 4.33
CA ASP A 10 18.08 -2.19 3.71
C ASP A 10 19.39 -2.37 4.50
N ALA A 11 20.51 -2.03 3.87
CA ALA A 11 21.84 -2.09 4.50
C ALA A 11 22.00 -1.12 5.69
N SER A 12 21.04 -0.21 5.89
CA SER A 12 20.98 0.73 7.02
C SER A 12 20.17 0.17 8.20
N GLY A 13 19.67 -1.07 8.09
CA GLY A 13 18.86 -1.72 9.13
C GLY A 13 17.39 -1.29 9.15
N ARG A 14 16.92 -0.55 8.14
CA ARG A 14 15.51 -0.20 8.01
C ARG A 14 14.77 -1.29 7.25
N TYR A 15 13.53 -1.50 7.66
CA TYR A 15 12.63 -2.46 7.04
C TYR A 15 11.76 -1.72 6.03
N ARG A 16 11.62 -2.30 4.84
CA ARG A 16 10.73 -1.85 3.77
C ARG A 16 9.84 -3.01 3.36
N TYR A 17 8.54 -2.85 3.52
CA TYR A 17 7.56 -3.82 3.06
C TYR A 17 6.80 -3.23 1.87
N ALA A 18 6.64 -4.01 0.82
CA ALA A 18 5.91 -3.60 -0.38
C ALA A 18 4.78 -4.60 -0.64
N ALA A 19 3.54 -4.11 -0.67
CA ALA A 19 2.38 -4.86 -1.09
C ALA A 19 2.02 -4.44 -2.52
N THR A 20 2.17 -5.36 -3.47
CA THR A 20 1.81 -5.15 -4.87
C THR A 20 0.54 -5.91 -5.18
N CYS A 21 -0.48 -5.20 -5.64
CA CYS A 21 -1.68 -5.81 -6.19
C CYS A 21 -1.65 -5.66 -7.71
N ARG A 22 -1.78 -6.79 -8.41
CA ARG A 22 -1.92 -6.84 -9.87
C ARG A 22 -3.29 -7.42 -10.25
N GLU A 23 -4.02 -6.65 -11.04
CA GLU A 23 -5.25 -7.04 -11.72
C GLU A 23 -5.11 -6.83 -13.23
N ALA A 24 -6.06 -7.34 -14.02
CA ALA A 24 -5.97 -7.32 -15.48
C ALA A 24 -5.78 -5.91 -16.06
N ASP A 25 -6.42 -4.90 -15.44
CA ASP A 25 -6.47 -3.54 -15.96
C ASP A 25 -5.73 -2.51 -15.07
N TYR A 26 -5.24 -2.93 -13.90
CA TYR A 26 -4.56 -2.02 -12.98
C TYR A 26 -3.54 -2.73 -12.09
N GLN A 27 -2.50 -1.99 -11.72
CA GLN A 27 -1.51 -2.39 -10.72
C GLN A 27 -1.33 -1.24 -9.73
N PHE A 28 -1.31 -1.56 -8.45
CA PHE A 28 -0.91 -0.61 -7.40
C PHE A 28 0.12 -1.26 -6.48
N GLU A 29 1.09 -0.46 -6.04
CA GLU A 29 2.07 -0.83 -5.05
C GLU A 29 1.92 0.11 -3.85
N VAL A 30 1.82 -0.47 -2.65
CA VAL A 30 1.83 0.28 -1.40
C VAL A 30 3.04 -0.16 -0.59
N THR A 31 3.82 0.81 -0.13
CA THR A 31 5.01 0.53 0.65
C THR A 31 4.87 1.05 2.08
N GLY A 32 5.40 0.32 3.05
CA GLY A 32 5.59 0.77 4.42
C GLY A 32 7.06 0.69 4.81
N GLN A 33 7.52 1.62 5.64
CA GLN A 33 8.90 1.68 6.11
C GLN A 33 8.99 1.86 7.62
N GLY A 34 10.05 1.34 8.23
CA GLY A 34 10.27 1.48 9.68
C GLY A 34 11.68 1.08 10.09
N ALA A 35 12.09 1.51 11.29
CA ALA A 35 13.36 1.05 11.88
C ALA A 35 13.26 -0.38 12.40
N THR A 36 12.04 -0.88 12.64
CA THR A 36 11.76 -2.27 12.98
C THR A 36 10.77 -2.91 12.02
N ALA A 37 10.77 -4.24 11.99
CA ALA A 37 9.79 -5.04 11.27
C ALA A 37 8.34 -4.69 11.63
N THR A 38 8.08 -4.37 12.90
CA THR A 38 6.76 -3.99 13.41
C THR A 38 6.36 -2.60 12.94
N GLU A 39 7.28 -1.64 12.95
CA GLU A 39 7.03 -0.29 12.44
C GLU A 39 6.73 -0.31 10.94
N ALA A 40 7.51 -1.07 10.16
CA ALA A 40 7.26 -1.20 8.73
C ALA A 40 5.90 -1.86 8.43
N ASP A 41 5.45 -2.82 9.24
CA ASP A 41 4.10 -3.41 9.12
C ASP A 41 3.00 -2.40 9.46
N ALA A 42 3.17 -1.65 10.55
CA ALA A 42 2.22 -0.63 10.99
C ALA A 42 2.10 0.50 9.96
N ASP A 43 3.22 0.96 9.41
CA ASP A 43 3.26 1.97 8.35
C ASP A 43 2.61 1.45 7.06
N LEU A 44 2.91 0.20 6.65
CA LEU A 44 2.27 -0.41 5.49
C LEU A 44 0.74 -0.49 5.65
N ARG A 45 0.26 -0.94 6.81
CA ARG A 45 -1.19 -1.02 7.10
C ARG A 45 -1.86 0.34 7.07
N LYS A 46 -1.21 1.35 7.64
CA LYS A 46 -1.68 2.74 7.60
C LYS A 46 -1.81 3.21 6.15
N ASN A 47 -0.76 3.04 5.35
CA ASN A 47 -0.73 3.49 3.95
C ASN A 47 -1.78 2.77 3.08
N ILE A 48 -2.02 1.48 3.31
CA ILE A 48 -3.10 0.73 2.65
C ILE A 48 -4.47 1.32 3.01
N THR A 49 -4.69 1.64 4.29
CA THR A 49 -5.97 2.20 4.76
C THR A 49 -6.22 3.59 4.17
N GLU A 50 -5.20 4.46 4.15
CA GLU A 50 -5.30 5.78 3.53
C GLU A 50 -5.56 5.69 2.02
N MET A 51 -4.92 4.75 1.33
CA MET A 51 -5.17 4.52 -0.09
C MET A 51 -6.62 4.06 -0.35
N ALA A 52 -7.13 3.14 0.48
CA ALA A 52 -8.52 2.70 0.38
C ALA A 52 -9.50 3.88 0.55
N GLN A 53 -9.28 4.73 1.55
CA GLN A 53 -10.11 5.93 1.76
C GLN A 53 -10.08 6.89 0.56
N ARG A 54 -8.89 7.16 0.01
CA ARG A 54 -8.77 8.04 -1.18
C ARG A 54 -9.44 7.45 -2.42
N LEU A 55 -9.36 6.13 -2.61
CA LEU A 55 -10.05 5.44 -3.71
C LEU A 55 -11.57 5.54 -3.55
N ASP A 56 -12.07 5.38 -2.32
CA ASP A 56 -13.50 5.55 -2.02
C ASP A 56 -13.98 6.98 -2.30
N GLU A 57 -13.21 7.99 -1.89
CA GLU A 57 -13.49 9.41 -2.18
C GLU A 57 -13.55 9.68 -3.70
N LEU A 58 -12.60 9.17 -4.47
CA LEU A 58 -12.57 9.29 -5.93
C LEU A 58 -13.78 8.61 -6.59
N MET A 59 -14.18 7.43 -6.10
CA MET A 59 -15.38 6.73 -6.58
C MET A 59 -16.67 7.47 -6.24
N GLN A 60 -16.73 8.16 -5.10
CA GLN A 60 -17.89 8.98 -4.74
C GLN A 60 -17.97 10.26 -5.59
N MET A 61 -16.85 10.95 -5.82
CA MET A 61 -16.83 12.16 -6.66
C MET A 61 -17.18 11.85 -8.13
N SER A 62 -16.73 10.72 -8.67
CA SER A 62 -17.06 10.30 -10.03
C SER A 62 -18.55 9.97 -10.20
N LYS A 63 -19.24 9.49 -9.16
CA LYS A 63 -20.70 9.28 -9.18
C LYS A 63 -21.53 10.58 -9.13
N VAL A 64 -20.97 11.68 -8.62
CA VAL A 64 -21.68 12.98 -8.52
C VAL A 64 -21.55 13.80 -9.81
N SER A 65 -20.65 13.40 -10.72
CA SER A 65 -20.33 14.13 -11.95
C SER A 65 -20.97 13.53 -13.22
N ALA A 66 -21.87 12.55 -13.07
CA ALA A 66 -22.55 11.84 -14.17
C ALA A 66 -24.06 12.09 -14.16
#